data_AF-V5ECZ4-F1
#
_entry.id   AF-V5ECZ4-F1
#
_cell.length_a   1.000
_cell.length_b   1.000
_cell.length_c   1.000
_cell.angle_alpha   90.00
_cell.angle_beta   90.00
_cell.angle_gamma   90.00
#
_symmetry.space_group_name_H-M   'P 1'
#
loop_
_entity.id
_entity.type
_entity.pdbx_description
1 polymer ?
#
loop_
_entity_poly.entity_id
_entity_poly.type
_entity_poly.pdbx_seq_one_letter_code
_entity_poly.pdbx_strand_id
1 'polypeptide(L)'
;MLRTASAAAYGLRYAASTSTLCRIAPRAATSSSRMNSKRFKSTLKIFPASSSAPREVPTPIIFLTASKWTSSAPAAEAFSQWIQHFSSQGYESVLLDLDPDQPLSDIKDSSKLMELFEKDAIETLRQAGSAPPFPPVMITRGPASLIAQTYVSSRPLTALQLIDPPINNAYLRKDHPELLPGELAEFDFEATFPVRVVWCQAELQRQQDKHVPWYDVHRIEHEREEEADESLDRYTYVEEKQGAESAQEWLEEEVDSLDDIIDRSELAEESPVTSSSSKSNTSLELPDWFTAGDYTLQPGSRKYPLILDEKDLAEKFIRGSGPGGQAINKLSTNVQLTHLPTGTKLTCQETRSRDRNRELARRRMSLTLEKLVRGEGGGSRIDRQIEKERKKKMNKKKKQKKRLREKEQSAPDETKADSSVSQEP
;
A
#
# COMPACT_ATOMS: atom_id res chain seq x y z
N MET A 1 -52.08 36.01 50.64
CA MET A 1 -51.88 37.34 51.26
C MET A 1 -50.39 37.64 51.14
N LEU A 2 -49.86 38.63 50.43
CA LEU A 2 -50.31 39.98 50.09
C LEU A 2 -49.78 40.43 48.70
N ARG A 3 -50.68 41.09 47.94
CA ARG A 3 -50.55 42.32 47.12
C ARG A 3 -49.47 42.39 46.01
N THR A 4 -49.75 42.44 44.71
CA THR A 4 -50.51 43.38 43.82
C THR A 4 -49.94 44.81 43.69
N ALA A 5 -49.42 45.16 42.50
CA ALA A 5 -49.53 46.44 41.75
C ALA A 5 -48.55 46.36 40.54
N SER A 6 -48.94 46.30 39.26
CA SER A 6 -49.74 47.18 38.37
C SER A 6 -48.96 48.33 37.69
N ALA A 7 -48.85 48.21 36.36
CA ALA A 7 -48.88 49.22 35.28
C ALA A 7 -47.98 50.48 35.38
N ALA A 8 -46.97 50.66 34.51
CA ALA A 8 -47.02 51.16 33.12
C ALA A 8 -47.30 52.68 32.99
N ALA A 9 -46.31 53.44 32.45
CA ALA A 9 -46.46 54.35 31.30
C ALA A 9 -45.32 55.40 31.17
N TYR A 10 -44.65 55.37 30.01
CA TYR A 10 -44.23 56.46 29.11
C TYR A 10 -43.64 57.81 29.61
N GLY A 11 -42.47 58.17 29.05
CA GLY A 11 -42.33 59.46 28.33
C GLY A 11 -41.03 60.29 28.45
N LEU A 12 -40.26 60.33 27.34
CA LEU A 12 -39.43 61.43 26.77
C LEU A 12 -38.01 61.75 27.34
N ARG A 13 -36.93 61.44 26.57
CA ARG A 13 -36.08 62.27 25.64
C ARG A 13 -35.21 63.33 26.37
N TYR A 14 -33.88 63.45 26.25
CA TYR A 14 -32.90 63.68 25.14
C TYR A 14 -31.49 63.41 25.77
N ALA A 15 -30.47 62.74 25.21
CA ALA A 15 -29.66 62.87 23.99
C ALA A 15 -28.16 63.12 24.31
N ALA A 16 -27.30 62.79 23.34
CA ALA A 16 -25.83 62.84 23.29
C ALA A 16 -25.12 61.67 24.01
N SER A 17 -24.14 60.96 23.45
CA SER A 17 -23.22 61.26 22.35
C SER A 17 -22.51 59.97 21.88
N THR A 18 -22.27 59.88 20.55
CA THR A 18 -21.14 59.20 19.84
C THR A 18 -20.99 57.67 19.98
N SER A 19 -20.88 56.84 18.94
CA SER A 19 -20.63 57.04 17.50
C SER A 19 -20.90 55.75 16.70
N THR A 20 -21.69 55.86 15.61
CA THR A 20 -21.45 55.30 14.27
C THR A 20 -21.23 53.77 14.17
N LEU A 21 -22.19 52.87 13.87
CA LEU A 21 -23.16 52.77 12.76
C LEU A 21 -22.59 53.09 11.38
N CYS A 22 -22.58 52.11 10.46
CA CYS A 22 -23.58 52.13 9.38
C CYS A 22 -23.55 50.87 8.49
N ARG A 23 -24.68 50.17 8.47
CA ARG A 23 -25.22 49.60 7.24
C ARG A 23 -25.91 50.74 6.48
N ILE A 24 -25.57 50.96 5.21
CA ILE A 24 -26.51 51.41 4.19
C ILE A 24 -26.15 50.70 2.88
N ALA A 25 -27.13 50.01 2.30
CA ALA A 25 -27.05 49.49 0.94
C ALA A 25 -27.24 50.62 -0.09
N PRO A 26 -26.70 50.47 -1.31
CA PRO A 26 -27.57 50.68 -2.46
C PRO A 26 -27.40 49.67 -3.62
N ARG A 27 -28.55 49.52 -4.29
CA ARG A 27 -28.91 48.93 -5.60
C ARG A 27 -27.83 48.55 -6.65
N ALA A 28 -28.02 47.33 -7.15
CA ALA A 28 -28.04 46.88 -8.55
C ALA A 28 -26.98 47.39 -9.55
N ALA A 29 -26.00 46.53 -9.85
CA ALA A 29 -25.40 46.40 -11.17
C ALA A 29 -24.91 44.95 -11.36
N THR A 30 -25.53 44.27 -12.33
CA THR A 30 -24.96 43.30 -13.29
C THR A 30 -23.89 42.28 -12.86
N SER A 31 -24.22 41.01 -13.18
CA SER A 31 -23.32 39.84 -13.29
C SER A 31 -22.81 39.21 -11.99
N SER A 32 -23.72 38.68 -11.18
CA SER A 32 -23.36 37.54 -10.32
C SER A 32 -23.46 36.28 -11.17
N SER A 33 -22.31 35.76 -11.60
CA SER A 33 -22.23 34.40 -12.11
C SER A 33 -22.89 33.51 -11.05
N ARG A 34 -23.91 32.73 -11.45
CA ARG A 34 -24.32 31.55 -10.69
C ARG A 34 -23.07 30.69 -10.51
N MET A 35 -22.39 30.86 -9.38
CA MET A 35 -21.53 29.80 -8.88
C MET A 35 -22.50 28.70 -8.48
N ASN A 36 -22.74 27.77 -9.39
CA ASN A 36 -23.28 26.47 -9.06
C ASN A 36 -22.36 25.92 -7.95
N SER A 37 -22.78 26.04 -6.69
CA SER A 37 -22.20 25.25 -5.62
C SER A 37 -22.53 23.81 -5.98
N LYS A 38 -21.60 23.11 -6.64
CA LYS A 38 -21.69 21.67 -6.88
C LYS A 38 -21.84 21.03 -5.51
N ARG A 39 -23.04 20.55 -5.21
CA ARG A 39 -23.34 19.90 -3.94
C ARG A 39 -22.95 18.44 -4.14
N PHE A 40 -21.71 18.10 -3.83
CA PHE A 40 -21.27 16.70 -3.82
C PHE A 40 -22.08 15.97 -2.72
N LYS A 41 -22.66 14.80 -3.04
CA LYS A 41 -23.42 14.02 -2.04
C LYS A 41 -22.51 13.28 -1.07
N SER A 42 -21.24 13.12 -1.45
CA SER A 42 -20.18 12.57 -0.63
C SER A 42 -20.06 13.32 0.68
N THR A 43 -19.90 12.56 1.76
CA THR A 43 -19.89 13.08 3.12
C THR A 43 -18.51 12.89 3.71
N LEU A 44 -17.98 13.96 4.31
CA LEU A 44 -16.74 13.94 5.09
C LEU A 44 -17.03 14.40 6.51
N LYS A 45 -16.62 13.60 7.50
CA LYS A 45 -16.71 13.94 8.92
C LYS A 45 -15.36 13.72 9.59
N ILE A 46 -14.94 14.69 10.39
CA ILE A 46 -13.69 14.59 11.15
C ILE A 46 -14.05 14.28 12.60
N PHE A 47 -13.42 13.25 13.16
CA PHE A 47 -13.50 12.87 14.56
C PHE A 47 -12.14 13.15 15.19
N PRO A 48 -12.04 14.18 16.05
CA PRO A 48 -10.77 14.55 16.65
C PRO A 48 -10.28 13.47 17.63
N ALA A 49 -8.97 13.50 17.90
CA ALA A 49 -8.37 12.71 18.98
C ALA A 49 -9.01 13.08 20.33
N SER A 50 -9.08 12.10 21.24
CA SER A 50 -9.56 12.36 22.61
C SER A 50 -8.60 13.30 23.33
N SER A 51 -9.13 14.29 24.06
CA SER A 51 -8.31 15.16 24.91
C SER A 51 -7.62 14.41 26.07
N SER A 52 -8.09 13.19 26.37
CA SER A 52 -7.51 12.29 27.37
C SER A 52 -6.46 11.33 26.80
N ALA A 53 -6.14 11.42 25.50
CA ALA A 53 -5.20 10.52 24.85
C ALA A 53 -3.77 10.72 25.39
N PRO A 54 -2.94 9.66 25.44
CA PRO A 54 -1.60 9.74 26.00
C PRO A 54 -0.63 10.57 25.13
N ARG A 55 -0.92 10.69 23.83
CA ARG A 55 -0.15 11.45 22.84
C ARG A 55 -1.08 11.98 21.75
N GLU A 56 -0.57 12.86 20.90
CA GLU A 56 -1.22 13.31 19.68
C GLU A 56 -0.46 12.75 18.48
N VAL A 57 -1.15 12.06 17.57
CA VAL A 57 -0.52 11.48 16.37
C VAL A 57 -0.81 12.40 15.18
N PRO A 58 0.24 12.92 14.50
CA PRO A 58 0.06 13.91 13.43
C PRO A 58 -0.49 13.31 12.13
N THR A 59 -0.44 11.99 11.97
CA THR A 59 -0.93 11.29 10.77
C THR A 59 -2.39 10.87 10.96
N PRO A 60 -3.34 11.44 10.20
CA PRO A 60 -4.74 11.08 10.33
C PRO A 60 -5.05 9.73 9.68
N ILE A 61 -6.07 9.05 10.23
CA ILE A 61 -6.60 7.80 9.69
C ILE A 61 -7.86 8.10 8.88
N ILE A 62 -7.85 7.77 7.60
CA ILE A 62 -9.00 7.88 6.71
C ILE A 62 -9.75 6.56 6.71
N PHE A 63 -11.01 6.58 7.16
CA PHE A 63 -11.96 5.48 7.00
C PHE A 63 -12.77 5.69 5.73
N LEU A 64 -12.49 4.90 4.70
CA LEU A 64 -13.13 5.02 3.39
C LEU A 64 -14.29 4.02 3.23
N THR A 65 -15.48 4.54 2.94
CA THR A 65 -16.68 3.78 2.56
C THR A 65 -17.36 4.37 1.33
N ALA A 66 -18.25 3.59 0.71
CA ALA A 66 -19.16 4.05 -0.34
C ALA A 66 -20.54 3.44 -0.12
N SER A 67 -21.17 3.81 1.00
CA SER A 67 -22.35 3.13 1.59
C SER A 67 -23.49 2.89 0.60
N LYS A 68 -23.78 3.88 -0.25
CA LYS A 68 -24.86 3.79 -1.26
C LYS A 68 -24.53 2.90 -2.43
N TRP A 69 -23.27 2.80 -2.82
CA TRP A 69 -22.83 1.92 -3.90
C TRP A 69 -22.79 0.48 -3.42
N THR A 70 -22.16 0.24 -2.27
CA THR A 70 -21.95 -1.11 -1.72
C THR A 70 -23.15 -1.65 -0.93
N SER A 71 -24.20 -0.85 -0.71
CA SER A 71 -25.31 -1.17 0.18
C SER A 71 -24.85 -1.55 1.59
N SER A 72 -23.77 -0.93 2.06
CA SER A 72 -23.17 -1.18 3.37
C SER A 72 -23.42 -0.02 4.34
N ALA A 73 -23.15 -0.24 5.62
CA ALA A 73 -23.21 0.83 6.61
C ALA A 73 -22.21 1.97 6.28
N PRO A 74 -22.56 3.24 6.55
CA PRO A 74 -21.62 4.37 6.44
C PRO A 74 -20.43 4.23 7.39
N ALA A 75 -19.32 4.89 7.07
CA ALA A 75 -18.08 4.83 7.86
C ALA A 75 -18.26 5.00 9.38
N ALA A 76 -19.13 5.91 9.82
CA ALA A 76 -19.36 6.18 11.24
C ALA A 76 -19.96 4.99 12.01
N GLU A 77 -20.80 4.18 11.35
CA GLU A 77 -21.40 2.99 11.94
C GLU A 77 -20.48 1.78 11.75
N ALA A 78 -19.99 1.59 10.52
CA ALA A 78 -19.13 0.46 10.14
C ALA A 78 -17.83 0.40 10.95
N PHE A 79 -17.25 1.55 11.31
CA PHE A 79 -15.98 1.65 12.03
C PHE A 79 -16.13 2.23 13.43
N SER A 80 -17.33 2.24 14.01
CA SER A 80 -17.60 2.86 15.31
C SER A 80 -16.62 2.45 16.43
N GLN A 81 -16.35 1.15 16.57
CA GLN A 81 -15.39 0.63 17.56
C GLN A 81 -13.93 1.01 17.24
N TRP A 82 -13.58 1.02 15.96
CA TRP A 82 -12.24 1.40 15.48
C TRP A 82 -11.98 2.88 15.75
N ILE A 83 -12.94 3.74 15.44
CA ILE A 83 -12.87 5.19 15.67
C ILE A 83 -12.69 5.48 17.16
N GLN A 84 -13.48 4.82 18.02
CA GLN A 84 -13.35 4.97 19.47
C GLN A 84 -11.96 4.55 19.98
N HIS A 85 -11.45 3.42 19.48
CA HIS A 85 -10.14 2.91 19.84
C HIS A 85 -9.03 3.89 19.40
N PHE A 86 -8.97 4.26 18.13
CA PHE A 86 -7.95 5.17 17.62
C PHE A 86 -8.01 6.59 18.21
N SER A 87 -9.22 7.11 18.46
CA SER A 87 -9.40 8.39 19.15
C SER A 87 -8.83 8.36 20.57
N SER A 88 -8.97 7.23 21.29
CA SER A 88 -8.39 7.06 22.63
C SER A 88 -6.85 7.02 22.63
N GLN A 89 -6.25 6.65 21.50
CA GLN A 89 -4.79 6.55 21.31
C GLN A 89 -4.16 7.81 20.71
N GLY A 90 -4.97 8.83 20.40
CA GLY A 90 -4.47 10.12 19.93
C GLY A 90 -4.54 10.35 18.42
N TYR A 91 -5.18 9.45 17.66
CA TYR A 91 -5.33 9.60 16.21
C TYR A 91 -6.56 10.44 15.87
N GLU A 92 -6.40 11.36 14.91
CA GLU A 92 -7.53 11.97 14.22
C GLU A 92 -8.12 11.01 13.18
N SER A 93 -9.44 10.84 13.19
CA SER A 93 -10.14 9.96 12.25
C SER A 93 -10.97 10.77 11.26
N VAL A 94 -10.68 10.61 9.98
CA VAL A 94 -11.42 11.24 8.87
C VAL A 94 -12.33 10.19 8.24
N LEU A 95 -13.64 10.37 8.37
CA LEU A 95 -14.63 9.47 7.80
C LEU A 95 -15.05 9.99 6.43
N LEU A 96 -14.73 9.21 5.40
CA LEU A 96 -15.00 9.55 4.01
C LEU A 96 -16.00 8.55 3.43
N ASP A 97 -17.24 9.01 3.22
CA ASP A 97 -18.29 8.22 2.56
C ASP A 97 -18.58 8.80 1.17
N LEU A 98 -18.19 8.05 0.14
CA LEU A 98 -18.26 8.49 -1.25
C LEU A 98 -19.62 8.21 -1.88
N ASP A 99 -20.18 9.23 -2.52
CA ASP A 99 -21.40 9.19 -3.31
C ASP A 99 -21.28 10.22 -4.46
N PRO A 100 -20.60 9.88 -5.57
CA PRO A 100 -20.35 10.82 -6.64
C PRO A 100 -21.67 11.33 -7.23
N ASP A 101 -21.69 12.61 -7.64
CA ASP A 101 -22.91 13.31 -8.07
C ASP A 101 -23.50 12.80 -9.41
N GLN A 102 -22.83 11.82 -10.06
CA GLN A 102 -23.30 11.19 -11.29
C GLN A 102 -24.10 9.91 -11.00
N PRO A 103 -25.22 9.67 -11.69
CA PRO A 103 -25.97 8.43 -11.55
C PRO A 103 -25.11 7.24 -11.97
N LEU A 104 -24.81 6.34 -11.02
CA LEU A 104 -23.95 5.17 -11.25
C LEU A 104 -24.51 4.23 -12.33
N SER A 105 -25.83 4.24 -12.56
CA SER A 105 -26.53 3.46 -13.58
C SER A 105 -26.09 3.74 -15.01
N ASP A 106 -25.58 4.94 -15.27
CA ASP A 106 -25.28 5.40 -16.61
C ASP A 106 -23.88 4.94 -17.07
N ILE A 107 -23.05 4.51 -16.11
CA ILE A 107 -21.67 4.10 -16.33
C ILE A 107 -21.62 2.61 -16.59
N LYS A 108 -21.40 2.21 -17.85
CA LYS A 108 -21.27 0.80 -18.25
C LYS A 108 -19.85 0.24 -18.08
N ASP A 109 -18.88 1.11 -17.85
CA ASP A 109 -17.46 0.81 -17.83
C ASP A 109 -16.92 0.90 -16.41
N SER A 110 -16.49 -0.24 -15.85
CA SER A 110 -16.03 -0.34 -14.46
C SER A 110 -14.77 0.48 -14.19
N SER A 111 -13.88 0.66 -15.17
CA SER A 111 -12.67 1.47 -14.98
C SER A 111 -13.03 2.95 -14.80
N LYS A 112 -13.97 3.46 -15.61
CA LYS A 112 -14.48 4.83 -15.49
C LYS A 112 -15.24 5.05 -14.20
N LEU A 113 -15.95 4.02 -13.71
CA LEU A 113 -16.62 4.05 -12.42
C LEU A 113 -15.59 4.28 -11.30
N MET A 114 -14.47 3.54 -11.30
CA MET A 114 -13.41 3.71 -10.30
C MET A 114 -12.72 5.07 -10.40
N GLU A 115 -12.44 5.57 -11.61
CA GLU A 115 -11.90 6.92 -11.81
C GLU A 115 -12.83 8.02 -11.26
N LEU A 116 -14.15 7.82 -11.32
CA LEU A 116 -15.12 8.77 -10.78
C LEU A 116 -15.12 8.79 -9.26
N PHE A 117 -15.12 7.60 -8.62
CA PHE A 117 -14.96 7.50 -7.17
C PHE A 117 -13.62 8.07 -6.70
N GLU A 118 -12.55 7.81 -7.44
CA GLU A 118 -11.25 8.37 -7.17
C GLU A 118 -11.32 9.89 -7.17
N LYS A 119 -11.76 10.50 -8.28
CA LYS A 119 -11.90 11.97 -8.44
C LYS A 119 -12.72 12.60 -7.31
N ASP A 120 -13.83 11.97 -6.97
CA ASP A 120 -14.72 12.44 -5.91
C ASP A 120 -14.06 12.37 -4.52
N ALA A 121 -13.29 11.33 -4.23
CA ALA A 121 -12.47 11.24 -3.02
C ALA A 121 -11.46 12.38 -2.92
N ILE A 122 -10.76 12.69 -4.03
CA ILE A 122 -9.80 13.80 -4.10
C ILE A 122 -10.48 15.14 -3.79
N GLU A 123 -11.59 15.40 -4.47
CA GLU A 123 -12.30 16.67 -4.39
C GLU A 123 -12.85 16.87 -2.97
N THR A 124 -13.41 15.81 -2.38
CA THR A 124 -13.94 15.83 -1.02
C THR A 124 -12.83 16.08 0.02
N LEU A 125 -11.70 15.37 -0.08
CA LEU A 125 -10.56 15.56 0.82
C LEU A 125 -9.94 16.97 0.67
N ARG A 126 -9.82 17.49 -0.56
CA ARG A 126 -9.29 18.84 -0.81
C ARG A 126 -10.20 19.93 -0.23
N GLN A 127 -11.52 19.76 -0.35
CA GLN A 127 -12.50 20.74 0.16
C GLN A 127 -12.50 20.84 1.68
N ALA A 128 -12.12 19.77 2.38
CA ALA A 128 -12.02 19.78 3.84
C ALA A 128 -10.91 20.71 4.38
N GLY A 129 -10.07 21.30 3.51
CA GLY A 129 -9.04 22.26 3.90
C GLY A 129 -7.88 21.69 4.72
N SER A 130 -7.95 20.41 5.08
CA SER A 130 -6.91 19.65 5.77
C SER A 130 -6.23 18.74 4.76
N ALA A 131 -5.29 19.27 4.01
CA ALA A 131 -4.27 18.41 3.43
C ALA A 131 -3.29 18.12 4.58
N PRO A 132 -3.29 16.90 5.15
CA PRO A 132 -2.41 16.61 6.27
C PRO A 132 -0.95 16.85 5.86
N PRO A 133 -0.10 17.30 6.80
CA PRO A 133 1.32 17.54 6.52
C PRO A 133 2.04 16.26 6.04
N PHE A 134 1.49 15.09 6.39
CA PHE A 134 1.99 13.77 6.02
C PHE A 134 0.94 12.97 5.24
N PRO A 135 1.34 12.05 4.36
CA PRO A 135 0.40 11.13 3.72
C PRO A 135 -0.46 10.39 4.76
N PRO A 136 -1.78 10.30 4.57
CA PRO A 136 -2.65 9.68 5.57
C PRO A 136 -2.49 8.15 5.58
N VAL A 137 -2.97 7.53 6.66
CA VAL A 137 -3.24 6.10 6.71
C VAL A 137 -4.66 5.87 6.21
N MET A 138 -4.92 4.84 5.40
CA MET A 138 -6.27 4.53 4.92
C MET A 138 -6.72 3.14 5.39
N ILE A 139 -7.92 3.07 5.94
CA ILE A 139 -8.60 1.83 6.31
C ILE A 139 -9.92 1.76 5.55
N THR A 140 -10.17 0.64 4.89
CA THR A 140 -11.41 0.43 4.13
C THR A 140 -11.90 -1.01 4.27
N ARG A 141 -13.16 -1.25 3.91
CA ARG A 141 -13.82 -2.54 4.07
C ARG A 141 -14.59 -2.95 2.82
N GLY A 142 -14.59 -4.25 2.51
CA GLY A 142 -15.45 -4.81 1.48
C GLY A 142 -15.15 -4.24 0.08
N PRO A 143 -16.16 -4.10 -0.79
CA PRO A 143 -15.97 -3.61 -2.16
C PRO A 143 -15.40 -2.19 -2.27
N ALA A 144 -15.50 -1.37 -1.22
CA ALA A 144 -14.86 -0.05 -1.17
C ALA A 144 -13.31 -0.15 -1.25
N SER A 145 -12.74 -1.33 -0.98
CA SER A 145 -11.32 -1.63 -1.20
C SER A 145 -10.86 -1.37 -2.63
N LEU A 146 -11.73 -1.55 -3.62
CA LEU A 146 -11.39 -1.26 -5.02
C LEU A 146 -11.13 0.24 -5.23
N ILE A 147 -11.91 1.09 -4.56
CA ILE A 147 -11.72 2.54 -4.63
C ILE A 147 -10.40 2.93 -3.97
N ALA A 148 -10.07 2.34 -2.81
CA ALA A 148 -8.79 2.59 -2.14
C ALA A 148 -7.59 2.18 -3.00
N GLN A 149 -7.68 1.03 -3.67
CA GLN A 149 -6.67 0.54 -4.60
C GLN A 149 -6.46 1.54 -5.75
N THR A 150 -7.55 2.00 -6.41
CA THR A 150 -7.45 3.01 -7.46
C THR A 150 -6.86 4.33 -6.95
N TYR A 151 -7.29 4.79 -5.76
CA TYR A 151 -6.77 6.01 -5.14
C TYR A 151 -5.26 5.95 -4.88
N VAL A 152 -4.78 4.82 -4.39
CA VAL A 152 -3.36 4.59 -4.07
C VAL A 152 -2.46 4.65 -5.30
N SER A 153 -2.98 4.31 -6.46
CA SER A 153 -2.21 4.37 -7.72
C SER A 153 -1.84 5.81 -8.11
N SER A 154 -2.64 6.80 -7.68
CA SER A 154 -2.41 8.20 -7.99
C SER A 154 -1.83 9.00 -6.82
N ARG A 155 -2.00 8.54 -5.58
CA ARG A 155 -1.45 9.19 -4.37
C ARG A 155 -0.84 8.19 -3.39
N PRO A 156 0.40 8.44 -2.94
CA PRO A 156 0.99 7.62 -1.89
C PRO A 156 0.22 7.81 -0.57
N LEU A 157 0.12 6.73 0.19
CA LEU A 157 -0.35 6.71 1.57
C LEU A 157 0.83 6.34 2.48
N THR A 158 0.69 6.61 3.78
CA THR A 158 1.64 6.09 4.78
C THR A 158 1.43 4.61 5.00
N ALA A 159 0.17 4.17 5.05
CA ALA A 159 -0.20 2.77 5.18
C ALA A 159 -1.61 2.53 4.62
N LEU A 160 -1.88 1.32 4.14
CA LEU A 160 -3.20 0.88 3.69
C LEU A 160 -3.61 -0.42 4.38
N GLN A 161 -4.79 -0.42 5.00
CA GLN A 161 -5.41 -1.62 5.53
C GLN A 161 -6.72 -1.92 4.80
N LEU A 162 -6.81 -3.13 4.25
CA LEU A 162 -7.99 -3.65 3.57
C LEU A 162 -8.65 -4.70 4.46
N ILE A 163 -9.89 -4.44 4.88
CA ILE A 163 -10.68 -5.38 5.69
C ILE A 163 -11.67 -6.09 4.77
N ASP A 164 -11.63 -7.41 4.71
CA ASP A 164 -12.50 -8.23 3.87
C ASP A 164 -12.59 -7.74 2.40
N PRO A 165 -11.45 -7.51 1.71
CA PRO A 165 -11.50 -7.08 0.32
C PRO A 165 -12.16 -8.16 -0.57
N PRO A 166 -12.73 -7.78 -1.73
CA PRO A 166 -13.19 -8.76 -2.70
C PRO A 166 -12.06 -9.69 -3.10
N ILE A 167 -12.35 -11.00 -3.15
CA ILE A 167 -11.39 -12.05 -3.52
C ILE A 167 -10.72 -11.75 -4.87
N ASN A 168 -11.55 -11.48 -5.88
CA ASN A 168 -11.14 -10.96 -7.17
C ASN A 168 -12.33 -10.22 -7.82
N ASN A 169 -12.04 -9.44 -8.85
CA ASN A 169 -13.05 -8.66 -9.57
C ASN A 169 -14.07 -9.56 -10.28
N ALA A 170 -13.66 -10.76 -10.70
CA ALA A 170 -14.53 -11.71 -11.39
C ALA A 170 -15.60 -12.33 -10.47
N TYR A 171 -15.24 -12.72 -9.24
CA TYR A 171 -16.13 -13.22 -8.19
C TYR A 171 -17.04 -12.10 -7.72
N LEU A 172 -16.51 -10.90 -7.50
CA LEU A 172 -17.33 -9.75 -7.14
C LEU A 172 -18.41 -9.48 -8.20
N ARG A 173 -18.03 -9.53 -9.48
CA ARG A 173 -18.98 -9.35 -10.58
C ARG A 173 -20.00 -10.48 -10.68
N LYS A 174 -19.62 -11.72 -10.36
CA LYS A 174 -20.52 -12.87 -10.36
C LYS A 174 -21.56 -12.77 -9.24
N ASP A 175 -21.12 -12.40 -8.04
CA ASP A 175 -21.96 -12.32 -6.85
C ASP A 175 -22.80 -11.02 -6.83
N HIS A 176 -22.23 -9.93 -7.36
CA HIS A 176 -22.78 -8.57 -7.35
C HIS A 176 -22.57 -7.87 -8.72
N PRO A 177 -23.30 -8.30 -9.77
CA PRO A 177 -23.17 -7.70 -11.11
C PRO A 177 -23.53 -6.21 -11.15
N GLU A 178 -24.33 -5.73 -10.19
CA GLU A 178 -24.68 -4.33 -10.02
C GLU A 178 -23.51 -3.43 -9.62
N LEU A 179 -22.49 -3.97 -8.95
CA LEU A 179 -21.34 -3.20 -8.49
C LEU A 179 -20.31 -2.97 -9.61
N LEU A 180 -20.13 -3.97 -10.48
CA LEU A 180 -19.16 -3.95 -11.58
C LEU A 180 -19.85 -4.27 -12.93
N PRO A 181 -20.33 -3.24 -13.65
CA PRO A 181 -21.05 -3.44 -14.91
C PRO A 181 -20.17 -4.02 -16.03
N GLY A 182 -18.88 -3.65 -16.07
CA GLY A 182 -17.87 -4.11 -17.03
C GLY A 182 -16.76 -4.97 -16.41
N GLU A 183 -15.89 -5.53 -17.25
CA GLU A 183 -14.65 -6.15 -16.77
C GLU A 183 -13.73 -5.08 -16.20
N LEU A 184 -13.20 -5.34 -15.00
CA LEU A 184 -12.23 -4.48 -14.36
C LEU A 184 -10.92 -5.26 -14.25
N ALA A 185 -9.84 -4.66 -14.76
CA ALA A 185 -8.52 -5.22 -14.61
C ALA A 185 -8.21 -5.38 -13.13
N GLU A 186 -7.62 -6.53 -12.81
CA GLU A 186 -7.11 -6.80 -11.48
C GLU A 186 -6.03 -5.78 -11.11
N PHE A 187 -6.02 -5.36 -9.85
CA PHE A 187 -5.06 -4.38 -9.35
C PHE A 187 -3.63 -4.92 -9.43
N ASP A 188 -2.71 -4.15 -10.01
CA ASP A 188 -1.31 -4.51 -10.31
C ASP A 188 -0.28 -3.52 -9.73
N PHE A 189 -0.68 -2.73 -8.74
CA PHE A 189 0.20 -1.72 -8.13
C PHE A 189 1.14 -2.30 -7.07
N GLU A 190 2.45 -2.19 -7.32
CA GLU A 190 3.50 -2.44 -6.32
C GLU A 190 3.55 -1.27 -5.32
N ALA A 191 2.79 -1.36 -4.24
CA ALA A 191 2.79 -0.33 -3.20
C ALA A 191 4.19 -0.17 -2.55
N THR A 192 4.68 1.06 -2.50
CA THR A 192 5.96 1.44 -1.86
C THR A 192 5.84 1.66 -0.35
N PHE A 193 4.66 1.39 0.21
CA PHE A 193 4.31 1.59 1.61
C PHE A 193 3.62 0.33 2.17
N PRO A 194 3.56 0.16 3.50
CA PRO A 194 2.93 -1.00 4.13
C PRO A 194 1.46 -1.18 3.72
N VAL A 195 1.14 -2.37 3.20
CA VAL A 195 -0.24 -2.77 2.87
C VAL A 195 -0.56 -4.04 3.65
N ARG A 196 -1.65 -4.01 4.41
CA ARG A 196 -2.15 -5.13 5.20
C ARG A 196 -3.55 -5.53 4.77
N VAL A 197 -3.75 -6.82 4.55
CA VAL A 197 -5.09 -7.40 4.33
C VAL A 197 -5.50 -8.12 5.60
N VAL A 198 -6.75 -7.90 6.02
CA VAL A 198 -7.30 -8.47 7.25
C VAL A 198 -8.66 -9.08 6.95
N TRP A 199 -8.92 -10.26 7.51
CA TRP A 199 -10.17 -10.98 7.32
C TRP A 199 -10.93 -11.15 8.64
N CYS A 200 -12.21 -10.84 8.64
CA CYS A 200 -13.07 -11.18 9.77
C CYS A 200 -13.43 -12.68 9.73
N GLN A 201 -13.60 -13.27 10.91
CA GLN A 201 -13.94 -14.69 11.03
C GLN A 201 -15.26 -15.05 10.31
N ALA A 202 -16.21 -14.12 10.26
CA ALA A 202 -17.49 -14.31 9.59
C ALA A 202 -17.33 -14.45 8.07
N GLU A 203 -16.48 -13.64 7.44
CA GLU A 203 -16.24 -13.72 5.99
C GLU A 203 -15.44 -14.98 5.64
N LEU A 204 -14.46 -15.37 6.48
CA LEU A 204 -13.74 -16.63 6.30
C LEU A 204 -14.68 -17.84 6.33
N GLN A 205 -15.67 -17.84 7.23
CA GLN A 205 -16.66 -18.91 7.30
C GLN A 205 -17.54 -18.93 6.05
N ARG A 206 -18.00 -17.76 5.57
CA ARG A 206 -18.76 -17.64 4.31
C ARG A 206 -17.98 -18.16 3.11
N GLN A 207 -16.67 -17.91 3.06
CA GLN A 207 -15.80 -18.42 2.00
C GLN A 207 -15.63 -19.93 2.04
N GLN A 208 -15.51 -20.51 3.25
CA GLN A 208 -15.49 -21.96 3.45
C GLN A 208 -16.78 -22.61 2.97
N ASP A 209 -17.94 -22.03 3.31
CA ASP A 209 -19.25 -22.53 2.88
C ASP A 209 -19.40 -22.50 1.35
N LYS A 210 -18.89 -21.43 0.70
CA LYS A 210 -18.85 -21.30 -0.76
C LYS A 210 -17.79 -22.19 -1.44
N HIS A 211 -17.02 -22.97 -0.68
CA HIS A 211 -15.92 -23.80 -1.17
C HIS A 211 -14.92 -23.02 -2.04
N VAL A 212 -14.69 -21.75 -1.69
CA VAL A 212 -13.70 -20.94 -2.41
C VAL A 212 -12.32 -21.53 -2.17
N PRO A 213 -11.56 -21.85 -3.22
CA PRO A 213 -10.23 -22.40 -3.04
C PRO A 213 -9.33 -21.42 -2.28
N TRP A 214 -8.53 -21.95 -1.35
CA TRP A 214 -7.58 -21.17 -0.54
C TRP A 214 -6.77 -20.19 -1.40
N TYR A 215 -6.28 -20.60 -2.58
CA TYR A 215 -5.40 -19.77 -3.41
C TYR A 215 -6.09 -18.56 -4.07
N ASP A 216 -7.40 -18.61 -4.29
CA ASP A 216 -8.14 -17.49 -4.90
C ASP A 216 -8.28 -16.33 -3.91
N VAL A 217 -8.49 -16.65 -2.63
CA VAL A 217 -8.63 -15.68 -1.52
C VAL A 217 -7.34 -14.87 -1.28
N HIS A 218 -6.18 -15.36 -1.74
CA HIS A 218 -4.85 -14.89 -1.30
C HIS A 218 -4.08 -14.12 -2.37
N ARG A 219 -4.72 -13.57 -3.40
CA ARG A 219 -3.99 -13.05 -4.58
C ARG A 219 -2.98 -11.92 -4.29
N ILE A 220 -3.32 -10.98 -3.40
CA ILE A 220 -2.45 -9.83 -3.02
C ILE A 220 -1.26 -10.31 -2.17
N GLU A 221 -1.45 -11.35 -1.36
CA GLU A 221 -0.42 -11.93 -0.49
C GLU A 221 0.44 -12.94 -1.26
N HIS A 222 -0.13 -13.70 -2.18
CA HIS A 222 0.53 -14.81 -2.89
C HIS A 222 1.69 -14.36 -3.78
N GLU A 223 1.62 -13.15 -4.38
CA GLU A 223 2.77 -12.59 -5.10
C GLU A 223 3.93 -12.26 -4.14
N ARG A 224 3.61 -11.76 -2.93
CA ARG A 224 4.58 -11.50 -1.87
C ARG A 224 5.09 -12.80 -1.22
N GLU A 225 4.24 -13.82 -1.05
CA GLU A 225 4.59 -15.16 -0.54
C GLU A 225 5.48 -15.93 -1.53
N GLU A 226 5.19 -15.87 -2.84
CA GLU A 226 6.04 -16.46 -3.88
C GLU A 226 7.42 -15.79 -3.93
N GLU A 227 7.49 -14.48 -3.70
CA GLU A 227 8.75 -13.75 -3.55
C GLU A 227 9.48 -14.03 -2.22
N ALA A 228 8.73 -14.27 -1.14
CA ALA A 228 9.25 -14.48 0.22
C ALA A 228 9.60 -15.94 0.55
N ASP A 229 9.06 -16.93 -0.19
CA ASP A 229 9.20 -18.38 0.07
C ASP A 229 8.67 -18.80 1.46
N GLU A 230 7.68 -18.08 2.00
CA GLU A 230 7.01 -18.30 3.29
C GLU A 230 5.49 -18.12 3.15
N SER A 231 4.68 -18.83 3.97
CA SER A 231 3.26 -18.53 4.13
C SER A 231 3.12 -17.29 5.00
N LEU A 232 2.53 -16.22 4.49
CA LEU A 232 2.23 -15.04 5.28
C LEU A 232 1.11 -15.42 6.26
N ASP A 233 1.31 -15.10 7.54
CA ASP A 233 0.28 -15.31 8.55
C ASP A 233 -0.93 -14.43 8.22
N ARG A 234 -2.10 -15.06 8.08
CA ARG A 234 -3.36 -14.36 7.84
C ARG A 234 -3.67 -13.51 9.06
N TYR A 235 -3.83 -12.21 8.84
CA TYR A 235 -4.38 -11.36 9.88
C TYR A 235 -5.88 -11.58 9.95
N THR A 236 -6.31 -12.22 11.04
CA THR A 236 -7.72 -12.49 11.29
C THR A 236 -8.13 -11.93 12.64
N TYR A 237 -9.34 -11.40 12.73
CA TYR A 237 -9.92 -11.02 14.02
C TYR A 237 -11.34 -11.56 14.16
N VAL A 238 -11.72 -11.79 15.42
CA VAL A 238 -13.08 -12.22 15.79
C VAL A 238 -13.93 -11.02 16.19
N GLU A 239 -13.36 -10.12 17.00
CA GLU A 239 -14.03 -8.91 17.48
C GLU A 239 -13.40 -7.65 16.85
N GLU A 240 -14.24 -6.66 16.52
CA GLU A 240 -13.80 -5.41 15.90
C GLU A 240 -12.78 -4.66 16.77
N LYS A 241 -12.94 -4.72 18.10
CA LYS A 241 -11.98 -4.14 19.05
C LYS A 241 -10.59 -4.77 18.94
N GLN A 242 -10.51 -6.10 18.87
CA GLN A 242 -9.25 -6.83 18.69
C GLN A 242 -8.61 -6.49 17.34
N GLY A 243 -9.43 -6.35 16.29
CA GLY A 243 -8.98 -5.91 14.98
C GLY A 243 -8.34 -4.51 15.02
N ALA A 244 -8.96 -3.58 15.75
CA ALA A 244 -8.44 -2.22 15.92
C ALA A 244 -7.13 -2.18 16.74
N GLU A 245 -7.06 -2.94 17.84
CA GLU A 245 -5.83 -3.07 18.65
C GLU A 245 -4.68 -3.63 17.81
N SER A 246 -4.91 -4.72 17.07
CA SER A 246 -3.91 -5.30 16.19
C SER A 246 -3.52 -4.37 15.04
N ALA A 247 -4.44 -3.52 14.56
CA ALA A 247 -4.15 -2.52 13.54
C ALA A 247 -3.24 -1.40 14.09
N GLN A 248 -3.47 -0.96 15.32
CA GLN A 248 -2.60 -0.01 16.00
C GLN A 248 -1.19 -0.57 16.17
N GLU A 249 -1.05 -1.78 16.71
CA GLU A 249 0.26 -2.43 16.92
C GLU A 249 1.05 -2.49 15.61
N TRP A 250 0.39 -2.92 14.53
CA TRP A 250 1.00 -2.95 13.20
C TRP A 250 1.43 -1.57 12.67
N LEU A 251 0.60 -0.55 12.88
CA LEU A 251 0.96 0.82 12.48
C LEU A 251 2.16 1.33 13.26
N GLU A 252 2.25 1.03 14.55
CA GLU A 252 3.39 1.45 15.38
C GLU A 252 4.67 0.72 14.96
N GLU A 253 4.64 -0.59 14.74
CA GLU A 253 5.80 -1.36 14.30
C GLU A 253 6.35 -0.91 12.93
N GLU A 254 5.47 -0.65 11.97
CA GLU A 254 5.88 -0.25 10.62
C GLU A 254 6.22 1.25 10.53
N VAL A 255 5.51 2.13 11.25
CA VAL A 255 5.69 3.59 11.14
C VAL A 255 6.81 4.13 12.06
N ASP A 256 7.06 3.58 13.26
CA ASP A 256 8.25 3.99 14.06
C ASP A 256 9.57 3.61 13.34
N SER A 257 9.56 2.58 12.50
CA SER A 257 10.72 2.20 11.69
C SER A 257 11.11 3.24 10.63
N LEU A 258 10.21 4.19 10.32
CA LEU A 258 10.41 5.24 9.31
C LEU A 258 11.03 6.53 9.89
N ASP A 259 10.81 6.84 11.18
CA ASP A 259 11.39 8.05 11.82
C ASP A 259 12.92 7.91 12.01
N ASP A 260 13.43 6.69 12.18
CA ASP A 260 14.88 6.39 12.22
C ASP A 260 15.62 6.69 10.90
N ILE A 261 14.89 6.85 9.78
CA ILE A 261 15.46 7.04 8.44
C ILE A 261 15.70 8.53 8.12
N ILE A 262 14.93 9.44 8.72
CA ILE A 262 14.97 10.88 8.38
C ILE A 262 16.19 11.56 9.03
N ASP A 263 16.57 11.16 10.24
CA ASP A 263 17.65 11.78 11.03
C ASP A 263 19.08 11.51 10.46
N ARG A 264 19.23 10.49 9.62
CA ARG A 264 20.53 10.17 8.96
C ARG A 264 20.81 11.00 7.71
N SER A 265 19.83 11.73 7.18
CA SER A 265 19.95 12.41 5.89
C SER A 265 20.66 13.77 5.94
N GLU A 266 20.80 14.39 7.12
CA GLU A 266 21.39 15.73 7.27
C GLU A 266 22.92 15.77 7.55
N LEU A 267 23.58 14.63 7.80
CA LEU A 267 24.97 14.61 8.31
C LEU A 267 26.06 14.19 7.31
N ALA A 268 25.77 14.08 6.02
CA ALA A 268 26.72 13.53 5.05
C ALA A 268 26.99 14.44 3.84
N GLU A 269 27.56 15.63 4.06
CA GLU A 269 28.35 16.34 3.05
C GLU A 269 29.81 16.48 3.51
N GLU A 270 30.74 15.80 2.81
CA GLU A 270 31.94 16.36 2.18
C GLU A 270 33.06 15.31 1.90
N SER A 271 33.19 14.94 0.61
CA SER A 271 34.44 14.79 -0.20
C SER A 271 35.48 13.66 0.08
N PRO A 272 36.50 13.43 -0.80
CA PRO A 272 36.37 12.95 -2.17
C PRO A 272 37.27 11.72 -2.52
N VAL A 273 37.03 11.24 -3.75
CA VAL A 273 37.55 10.06 -4.47
C VAL A 273 39.08 10.01 -4.66
N THR A 274 39.69 8.81 -4.57
CA THR A 274 40.72 8.38 -5.53
C THR A 274 40.63 6.88 -5.84
N SER A 275 40.68 6.58 -7.14
CA SER A 275 40.60 5.25 -7.73
C SER A 275 41.99 4.65 -7.96
N SER A 276 42.16 3.35 -7.74
CA SER A 276 43.11 2.56 -8.55
C SER A 276 42.63 1.12 -8.70
N SER A 277 42.73 0.62 -9.92
CA SER A 277 42.33 -0.72 -10.35
C SER A 277 43.50 -1.69 -10.29
N SER A 278 43.27 -2.90 -9.78
CA SER A 278 44.03 -4.07 -10.20
C SER A 278 43.17 -5.33 -10.05
N LYS A 279 43.16 -6.14 -11.11
CA LYS A 279 42.56 -7.48 -11.14
C LYS A 279 43.61 -8.46 -10.63
N SER A 280 43.24 -9.35 -9.72
CA SER A 280 43.87 -10.66 -9.59
C SER A 280 42.87 -11.66 -9.03
N ASN A 281 42.76 -12.80 -9.73
CA ASN A 281 42.10 -13.99 -9.24
C ASN A 281 43.03 -14.62 -8.20
N THR A 282 42.59 -14.70 -6.96
CA THR A 282 43.26 -15.50 -5.92
C THR A 282 42.18 -16.06 -5.01
N SER A 283 42.24 -17.38 -4.81
CA SER A 283 41.46 -18.17 -3.85
C SER A 283 41.25 -17.39 -2.56
N LEU A 284 39.98 -17.25 -2.15
CA LEU A 284 39.51 -16.48 -1.00
C LEU A 284 39.96 -17.13 0.32
N GLU A 285 41.24 -17.00 0.65
CA GLU A 285 41.68 -17.11 2.03
C GLU A 285 41.32 -15.80 2.72
N LEU A 286 40.37 -15.88 3.64
CA LEU A 286 39.89 -14.73 4.40
C LEU A 286 41.03 -14.22 5.30
N PRO A 287 41.35 -12.91 5.30
CA PRO A 287 42.40 -12.37 6.14
C PRO A 287 42.17 -12.63 7.65
N ASP A 288 43.24 -12.84 8.43
CA ASP A 288 43.13 -13.17 9.87
C ASP A 288 42.30 -12.16 10.68
N TRP A 289 42.37 -10.88 10.32
CA TRP A 289 41.59 -9.83 10.96
C TRP A 289 40.08 -9.91 10.69
N PHE A 290 39.67 -10.61 9.62
CA PHE A 290 38.26 -10.94 9.34
C PHE A 290 37.74 -12.08 10.22
N THR A 291 38.60 -12.95 10.74
CA THR A 291 38.16 -13.96 11.72
C THR A 291 38.16 -13.39 13.15
N ALA A 292 38.86 -12.27 13.36
CA ALA A 292 38.98 -11.57 14.65
C ALA A 292 37.96 -10.44 14.84
N GLY A 293 37.15 -10.11 13.83
CA GLY A 293 36.11 -9.07 13.92
C GLY A 293 34.89 -9.53 14.72
N ASP A 294 34.30 -8.62 15.51
CA ASP A 294 33.03 -8.85 16.20
C ASP A 294 31.87 -8.73 15.20
N TYR A 295 31.49 -9.85 14.56
CA TYR A 295 30.28 -9.90 13.73
C TYR A 295 29.07 -10.25 14.58
N THR A 296 28.09 -9.35 14.61
CA THR A 296 26.80 -9.60 15.26
C THR A 296 25.92 -10.46 14.33
N LEU A 297 25.93 -11.76 14.58
CA LEU A 297 24.96 -12.67 13.99
C LEU A 297 23.60 -12.43 14.65
N GLN A 298 22.53 -12.33 13.85
CA GLN A 298 21.16 -12.34 14.34
C GLN A 298 20.58 -13.76 14.18
N PRO A 299 20.70 -14.64 15.19
CA PRO A 299 20.14 -15.99 15.11
C PRO A 299 18.61 -15.90 15.00
N GLY A 300 18.06 -16.36 13.87
CA GLY A 300 16.61 -16.36 13.58
C GLY A 300 16.21 -15.48 12.40
N SER A 301 17.03 -14.49 12.06
CA SER A 301 16.81 -13.63 10.88
C SER A 301 17.16 -14.38 9.60
N ARG A 302 16.14 -14.87 8.86
CA ARG A 302 16.32 -15.50 7.54
C ARG A 302 16.64 -14.47 6.44
N LYS A 303 16.26 -13.20 6.63
CA LYS A 303 16.43 -12.13 5.64
C LYS A 303 17.81 -11.46 5.78
N TYR A 304 18.26 -11.19 7.00
CA TYR A 304 19.55 -10.52 7.29
C TYR A 304 20.27 -11.26 8.43
N PRO A 305 20.85 -12.44 8.17
CA PRO A 305 21.50 -13.25 9.22
C PRO A 305 22.71 -12.57 9.85
N LEU A 306 23.33 -11.62 9.14
CA LEU A 306 24.43 -10.79 9.60
C LEU A 306 24.06 -9.31 9.44
N ILE A 307 24.24 -8.54 10.51
CA ILE A 307 24.00 -7.09 10.50
C ILE A 307 25.10 -6.42 9.70
N LEU A 308 24.70 -5.63 8.68
CA LEU A 308 25.65 -4.91 7.84
C LEU A 308 25.71 -3.45 8.29
N ASP A 309 26.91 -2.98 8.62
CA ASP A 309 27.15 -1.57 8.81
C ASP A 309 27.26 -0.87 7.45
N GLU A 310 26.53 0.23 7.28
CA GLU A 310 26.51 0.97 6.01
C GLU A 310 27.87 1.60 5.68
N LYS A 311 28.70 1.87 6.70
CA LYS A 311 30.05 2.42 6.54
C LYS A 311 31.01 1.46 5.84
N ASP A 312 30.74 0.17 5.94
CA ASP A 312 31.56 -0.89 5.36
C ASP A 312 31.12 -1.27 3.94
N LEU A 313 30.07 -0.63 3.43
CA LEU A 313 29.49 -0.91 2.12
C LEU A 313 29.74 0.25 1.16
N ALA A 314 30.43 -0.04 0.06
CA ALA A 314 30.52 0.85 -1.09
C ALA A 314 29.50 0.44 -2.16
N GLU A 315 28.53 1.33 -2.41
CA GLU A 315 27.48 1.14 -3.40
C GLU A 315 27.81 1.89 -4.70
N LYS A 316 27.54 1.25 -5.85
CA LYS A 316 27.69 1.84 -7.17
C LYS A 316 26.54 1.43 -8.08
N PHE A 317 25.96 2.40 -8.79
CA PHE A 317 24.96 2.14 -9.81
C PHE A 317 25.62 1.99 -11.17
N ILE A 318 25.34 0.88 -11.85
CA ILE A 318 25.83 0.57 -13.19
C ILE A 318 24.64 0.38 -14.14
N ARG A 319 24.91 0.53 -15.44
CA ARG A 319 23.91 0.21 -16.47
C ARG A 319 23.73 -1.29 -16.54
N GLY A 320 22.48 -1.72 -16.74
CA GLY A 320 22.16 -3.13 -16.83
C GLY A 320 22.78 -3.78 -18.07
N SER A 321 23.01 -5.08 -17.99
CA SER A 321 23.50 -5.93 -19.09
C SER A 321 22.44 -7.00 -19.39
N GLY A 322 22.14 -7.23 -20.66
CA GLY A 322 21.24 -8.32 -21.09
C GLY A 322 20.20 -7.94 -22.16
N PRO A 323 19.39 -8.91 -22.62
CA PRO A 323 18.32 -8.69 -23.59
C PRO A 323 17.17 -7.93 -22.94
N GLY A 324 17.22 -6.61 -22.98
CA GLY A 324 16.07 -5.77 -22.73
C GLY A 324 16.21 -4.46 -23.47
N GLY A 325 15.06 -3.85 -23.77
CA GLY A 325 14.95 -2.72 -24.69
C GLY A 325 15.70 -1.45 -24.23
N GLN A 326 15.33 -0.32 -24.82
CA GLN A 326 16.02 0.97 -24.58
C GLN A 326 16.18 1.35 -23.09
N ALA A 327 15.29 0.88 -22.21
CA ALA A 327 15.33 1.15 -20.79
C ALA A 327 16.59 0.59 -20.09
N ILE A 328 17.05 -0.62 -20.44
CA ILE A 328 18.24 -1.24 -19.80
C ILE A 328 19.52 -0.47 -20.13
N ASN A 329 19.62 0.04 -21.36
CA ASN A 329 20.78 0.77 -21.84
C ASN A 329 20.84 2.21 -21.32
N LYS A 330 19.69 2.81 -20.99
CA LYS A 330 19.59 4.21 -20.53
C LYS A 330 19.63 4.33 -19.01
N LEU A 331 18.98 3.41 -18.30
CA LEU A 331 18.77 3.52 -16.85
C LEU A 331 19.83 2.74 -16.06
N SER A 332 20.48 3.38 -15.10
CA SER A 332 21.48 2.76 -14.20
C SER A 332 20.80 2.08 -13.01
N THR A 333 20.02 1.04 -13.29
CA THR A 333 19.22 0.32 -12.27
C THR A 333 19.94 -0.88 -11.66
N ASN A 334 21.06 -1.30 -12.24
CA ASN A 334 21.86 -2.41 -11.71
C ASN A 334 22.73 -1.88 -10.56
N VAL A 335 22.65 -2.54 -9.39
CA VAL A 335 23.36 -2.15 -8.18
C VAL A 335 24.55 -3.06 -7.98
N GLN A 336 25.74 -2.48 -7.92
CA GLN A 336 26.97 -3.13 -7.50
C GLN A 336 27.27 -2.73 -6.07
N LEU A 337 27.33 -3.71 -5.18
CA LEU A 337 27.62 -3.53 -3.76
C LEU A 337 28.96 -4.19 -3.43
N THR A 338 29.86 -3.45 -2.79
CA THR A 338 31.17 -3.93 -2.36
C THR A 338 31.28 -3.81 -0.85
N HIS A 339 31.55 -4.91 -0.16
CA HIS A 339 31.88 -4.87 1.26
C HIS A 339 33.38 -4.61 1.41
N LEU A 340 33.73 -3.38 1.82
CA LEU A 340 35.10 -2.88 1.90
C LEU A 340 36.00 -3.78 2.75
N PRO A 341 35.56 -4.25 3.94
CA PRO A 341 36.40 -5.08 4.79
C PRO A 341 36.81 -6.41 4.12
N THR A 342 35.84 -7.10 3.52
CA THR A 342 36.11 -8.42 2.89
C THR A 342 36.60 -8.34 1.46
N GLY A 343 36.49 -7.18 0.81
CA GLY A 343 36.65 -7.06 -0.64
C GLY A 343 35.58 -7.79 -1.47
N THR A 344 34.53 -8.36 -0.85
CA THR A 344 33.47 -9.09 -1.55
C THR A 344 32.64 -8.14 -2.40
N LYS A 345 32.52 -8.45 -3.69
CA LYS A 345 31.75 -7.66 -4.66
C LYS A 345 30.56 -8.46 -5.14
N LEU A 346 29.37 -7.85 -5.10
CA LEU A 346 28.13 -8.43 -5.57
C LEU A 346 27.43 -7.46 -6.52
N THR A 347 26.78 -8.00 -7.55
CA THR A 347 25.94 -7.23 -8.48
C THR A 347 24.52 -7.77 -8.47
N CYS A 348 23.52 -6.90 -8.42
CA CYS A 348 22.11 -7.26 -8.45
C CYS A 348 21.36 -6.49 -9.54
N GLN A 349 20.72 -7.25 -10.43
CA GLN A 349 19.89 -6.75 -11.54
C GLN A 349 18.70 -7.70 -11.70
N GLU A 350 17.81 -7.75 -10.70
CA GLU A 350 16.60 -8.59 -10.74
C GLU A 350 15.37 -7.85 -11.21
N THR A 351 15.24 -6.58 -10.81
CA THR A 351 14.05 -5.77 -11.08
C THR A 351 14.40 -4.54 -11.92
N ARG A 352 13.36 -3.89 -12.47
CA ARG A 352 13.49 -2.60 -13.14
C ARG A 352 13.71 -1.43 -12.17
N SER A 353 13.48 -1.63 -10.88
CA SER A 353 13.63 -0.61 -9.84
C SER A 353 15.03 -0.65 -9.22
N ARG A 354 15.65 0.53 -9.09
CA ARG A 354 16.98 0.68 -8.48
C ARG A 354 16.94 0.34 -6.98
N ASP A 355 15.92 0.83 -6.28
CA ASP A 355 15.87 0.73 -4.82
C ASP A 355 15.55 -0.71 -4.38
N ARG A 356 14.74 -1.43 -5.15
CA ARG A 356 14.51 -2.86 -4.94
C ARG A 356 15.77 -3.69 -5.20
N ASN A 357 16.51 -3.37 -6.27
CA ASN A 357 17.81 -4.00 -6.52
C ASN A 357 18.82 -3.69 -5.41
N ARG A 358 18.74 -2.52 -4.77
CA ARG A 358 19.58 -2.13 -3.63
C ARG A 358 19.27 -2.95 -2.38
N GLU A 359 18.00 -3.12 -2.03
CA GLU A 359 17.58 -3.98 -0.92
C GLU A 359 18.01 -5.44 -1.15
N LEU A 360 17.75 -5.96 -2.35
CA LEU A 360 18.14 -7.31 -2.73
C LEU A 360 19.67 -7.51 -2.69
N ALA A 361 20.45 -6.51 -3.12
CA ALA A 361 21.90 -6.54 -3.04
C ALA A 361 22.39 -6.65 -1.59
N ARG A 362 21.81 -5.89 -0.66
CA ARG A 362 22.16 -5.95 0.79
C ARG A 362 21.79 -7.29 1.40
N ARG A 363 20.59 -7.80 1.10
CA ARG A 363 20.15 -9.13 1.54
C ARG A 363 21.13 -10.22 1.11
N ARG A 364 21.53 -10.20 -0.18
CA ARG A 364 22.50 -11.16 -0.73
C ARG A 364 23.90 -10.98 -0.14
N MET A 365 24.32 -9.75 0.15
CA MET A 365 25.60 -9.49 0.79
C MET A 365 25.63 -10.08 2.19
N SER A 366 24.57 -9.89 3.00
CA SER A 366 24.45 -10.47 4.35
C SER A 366 24.56 -12.00 4.32
N LEU A 367 23.82 -12.65 3.41
CA LEU A 367 23.90 -14.11 3.20
C LEU A 367 25.28 -14.59 2.72
N THR A 368 25.96 -13.78 1.91
CA THR A 368 27.30 -14.13 1.40
C THR A 368 28.33 -14.02 2.51
N LEU A 369 28.28 -12.96 3.32
CA LEU A 369 29.18 -12.75 4.45
C LEU A 369 28.95 -13.78 5.55
N GLU A 370 27.70 -14.15 5.85
CA GLU A 370 27.40 -15.25 6.78
C GLU A 370 28.08 -16.56 6.36
N LYS A 371 28.02 -16.90 5.05
CA LYS A 371 28.69 -18.09 4.51
C LYS A 371 30.20 -18.01 4.65
N LEU A 372 30.78 -16.82 4.49
CA LEU A 372 32.22 -16.60 4.67
C LEU A 372 32.62 -16.77 6.14
N VAL A 373 31.85 -16.19 7.07
CA VAL A 373 32.10 -16.31 8.52
C VAL A 373 31.94 -17.75 9.01
N ARG A 374 30.97 -18.51 8.50
CA ARG A 374 30.71 -19.90 8.92
C ARG A 374 31.50 -20.97 8.16
N GLY A 375 32.22 -20.59 7.10
CA GLY A 375 32.97 -21.50 6.23
C GLY A 375 32.11 -22.45 5.37
N GLU A 376 32.75 -23.20 4.45
CA GLU A 376 32.08 -24.08 3.48
C GLU A 376 31.30 -25.27 4.12
N GLY A 377 31.54 -25.57 5.40
CA GLY A 377 30.90 -26.66 6.13
C GLY A 377 29.65 -26.29 6.94
N GLY A 378 29.36 -24.99 7.10
CA GLY A 378 28.42 -24.47 8.11
C GLY A 378 27.00 -24.17 7.62
N GLY A 379 26.59 -24.64 6.44
CA GLY A 379 25.18 -24.57 6.04
C GLY A 379 24.36 -25.44 6.99
N SER A 380 23.44 -24.83 7.74
CA SER A 380 22.56 -25.56 8.65
C SER A 380 21.86 -26.69 7.86
N ARG A 381 21.54 -27.81 8.53
CA ARG A 381 20.68 -28.86 7.93
C ARG A 381 19.45 -28.28 7.23
N ILE A 382 18.96 -27.17 7.78
CA ILE A 382 17.86 -26.33 7.31
C ILE A 382 18.18 -25.73 5.93
N ASP A 383 19.35 -25.12 5.71
CA ASP A 383 19.75 -24.52 4.43
C ASP A 383 19.88 -25.55 3.31
N ARG A 384 20.43 -26.74 3.64
CA ARG A 384 20.49 -27.86 2.69
C ARG A 384 19.10 -28.40 2.34
N GLN A 385 18.13 -28.32 3.26
CA GLN A 385 16.74 -28.70 2.99
C GLN A 385 16.06 -27.65 2.09
N ILE A 386 16.27 -26.36 2.37
CA ILE A 386 15.75 -25.25 1.56
C ILE A 386 16.29 -25.29 0.12
N GLU A 387 17.60 -25.50 -0.07
CA GLU A 387 18.24 -25.61 -1.39
C GLU A 387 17.70 -26.82 -2.19
N LYS A 388 17.47 -27.95 -1.50
CA LYS A 388 16.87 -29.15 -2.11
C LYS A 388 15.43 -28.91 -2.52
N GLU A 389 14.65 -28.19 -1.72
CA GLU A 389 13.27 -27.84 -2.03
C GLU A 389 13.17 -26.85 -3.19
N ARG A 390 14.03 -25.83 -3.23
CA ARG A 390 14.14 -24.91 -4.36
C ARG A 390 14.48 -25.63 -5.67
N LYS A 391 15.43 -26.57 -5.65
CA LYS A 391 15.74 -27.41 -6.83
C LYS A 391 14.56 -28.29 -7.26
N LYS A 392 13.79 -28.84 -6.32
CA LYS A 392 12.57 -29.61 -6.63
C LYS A 392 11.49 -28.72 -7.27
N LYS A 393 11.24 -27.52 -6.72
CA LYS A 393 10.28 -26.54 -7.27
C LYS A 393 10.69 -26.10 -8.69
N MET A 394 11.96 -25.76 -8.90
CA MET A 394 12.53 -25.43 -10.22
C MET A 394 12.35 -26.56 -11.25
N ASN A 395 12.65 -27.80 -10.87
CA ASN A 395 12.48 -28.95 -11.75
C ASN A 395 11.01 -29.23 -12.07
N LYS A 396 10.09 -29.02 -11.12
CA LYS A 396 8.65 -29.14 -11.33
C LYS A 396 8.15 -28.08 -12.34
N LYS A 397 8.57 -26.82 -12.19
CA LYS A 397 8.24 -25.71 -13.12
C LYS A 397 8.79 -25.98 -14.52
N LYS A 398 10.04 -26.47 -14.63
CA LYS A 398 10.64 -26.85 -15.92
C LYS A 398 9.88 -28.00 -16.60
N LYS A 399 9.45 -29.02 -15.84
CA LYS A 399 8.64 -30.14 -16.34
C LYS A 399 7.24 -29.69 -16.78
N GLN A 400 6.61 -28.78 -16.04
CA GLN A 400 5.30 -28.22 -16.39
C GLN A 400 5.38 -27.37 -17.65
N LYS A 401 6.40 -26.51 -17.78
CA LYS A 401 6.65 -25.71 -18.98
C LYS A 401 6.94 -26.58 -20.21
N LYS A 402 7.64 -27.70 -20.04
CA LYS A 402 7.87 -28.67 -21.12
C LYS A 402 6.56 -29.32 -21.57
N ARG A 403 5.70 -29.76 -20.63
CA ARG A 403 4.38 -30.35 -20.92
C ARG A 403 3.45 -29.37 -21.63
N LEU A 404 3.48 -28.09 -21.24
CA LEU A 404 2.70 -27.04 -21.92
C LEU A 404 3.15 -26.87 -23.38
N ARG A 405 4.47 -26.82 -23.63
CA ARG A 405 5.02 -26.75 -25.00
C ARG A 405 4.71 -27.99 -25.84
N GLU A 406 4.79 -29.18 -25.25
CA GLU A 406 4.44 -30.43 -25.92
C GLU A 406 2.92 -30.45 -26.25
N LYS A 407 2.08 -29.91 -25.36
CA LYS A 407 0.62 -29.81 -25.60
C LYS A 407 0.28 -28.79 -26.70
N GLU A 408 0.95 -27.64 -26.71
CA GLU A 408 0.85 -26.63 -27.78
C GLU A 408 1.29 -27.17 -29.14
N GLN A 409 2.31 -28.02 -29.18
CA GLN A 409 2.77 -28.67 -30.42
C GLN A 409 1.88 -29.82 -30.89
N SER A 410 1.07 -30.40 -29.99
CA SER A 410 0.15 -31.50 -30.29
C SER A 410 -1.28 -31.08 -30.61
N ALA A 411 -1.60 -29.78 -30.53
CA ALA A 411 -2.91 -29.26 -30.89
C ALA A 411 -3.09 -29.33 -32.43
N PRO A 412 -4.11 -30.04 -32.95
CA PRO A 412 -4.37 -30.09 -34.38
C PRO A 412 -4.89 -28.73 -34.87
N ASP A 413 -4.41 -28.33 -36.06
CA ASP A 413 -4.70 -27.07 -36.73
C ASP A 413 -6.13 -27.08 -37.30
N GLU A 414 -7.13 -26.75 -36.48
CA GLU A 414 -8.52 -26.54 -36.91
C GLU A 414 -8.68 -25.16 -37.59
N THR A 415 -7.98 -24.95 -38.71
CA THR A 415 -8.26 -23.83 -39.63
C THR A 415 -8.10 -24.21 -41.10
N LYS A 416 -8.64 -25.36 -41.53
CA LYS A 416 -8.91 -25.65 -42.96
C LYS A 416 -10.12 -26.56 -43.15
N ALA A 417 -11.32 -26.07 -42.88
CA ALA A 417 -12.55 -26.68 -43.36
C ALA A 417 -13.67 -25.64 -43.37
N ASP A 418 -13.63 -24.69 -44.31
CA ASP A 418 -14.83 -24.05 -44.86
C ASP A 418 -14.46 -23.16 -46.06
N SER A 419 -14.24 -23.78 -47.22
CA SER A 419 -14.28 -23.08 -48.51
C SER A 419 -14.40 -24.04 -49.70
N SER A 420 -15.47 -24.85 -49.77
CA SER A 420 -15.78 -25.57 -51.02
C SER A 420 -17.21 -26.12 -51.12
N VAL A 421 -18.22 -25.27 -51.40
CA VAL A 421 -19.57 -25.60 -51.92
C VAL A 421 -20.17 -24.26 -52.40
N SER A 422 -20.55 -23.92 -53.64
CA SER A 422 -20.79 -24.64 -54.91
C SER A 422 -20.61 -23.67 -56.10
N GLN A 423 -20.08 -24.18 -57.21
CA GLN A 423 -20.39 -23.68 -58.55
C GLN A 423 -20.85 -24.85 -59.41
N GLU A 424 -21.72 -24.50 -60.37
CA GLU A 424 -22.13 -25.20 -61.60
C GLU A 424 -23.42 -26.06 -61.57
N PRO A 425 -24.06 -26.27 -62.73
CA PRO A 425 -23.93 -25.60 -64.05
C PRO A 425 -25.14 -24.76 -64.48
#